data_AF-D1PI31-F1
#
_entry.id   AF-D1PI31-F1
#
_cell.length_a   1.000
_cell.length_b   1.000
_cell.length_c   1.000
_cell.angle_alpha   90.00
_cell.angle_beta   90.00
_cell.angle_gamma   90.00
#
_symmetry.space_group_name_H-M   'P 1'
#
loop_
_entity.id
_entity.type
_entity.pdbx_description
1 polymer ?
#
loop_
_entity_poly.entity_id
_entity_poly.type
_entity_poly.pdbx_seq_one_letter_code
_entity_poly.pdbx_strand_id
1 'polypeptide(L)' 'MEVKGTLKYRKVQRTPQTGENAGKKKWYATSVTDREVDFEGFVSHISDHGSPYSRGTIHGVLMDALDHLQE' A
#
# COMPACT_ATOMS: atom_id res chain seq x y z
N MET A 1 -4.37 6.38 -20.91
CA MET A 1 -4.86 5.13 -20.30
C MET A 1 -4.06 4.89 -19.04
N GLU A 2 -4.73 4.91 -17.89
CA GLU A 2 -4.09 4.66 -16.59
C GLU A 2 -3.70 3.18 -16.50
N VAL A 3 -2.42 2.90 -16.25
CA VAL A 3 -1.92 1.51 -16.16
C VAL A 3 -2.36 0.96 -14.81
N LYS A 4 -3.35 0.06 -14.80
CA LYS A 4 -3.69 -0.71 -13.59
C LYS A 4 -2.43 -1.46 -13.12
N GLY A 5 -2.00 -1.18 -11.90
CA GLY A 5 -0.84 -1.84 -11.30
C GLY A 5 -1.03 -3.36 -11.27
N THR A 6 -0.03 -4.10 -11.71
CA THR A 6 -0.01 -5.57 -11.59
C THR A 6 0.61 -5.93 -10.24
N LEU A 7 -0.11 -6.64 -9.37
CA LEU A 7 0.47 -7.14 -8.12
C LEU A 7 1.57 -8.16 -8.42
N LYS A 8 2.80 -7.84 -8.02
CA LYS A 8 3.95 -8.73 -8.13
C LYS A 8 4.16 -9.48 -6.81
N TYR A 9 4.57 -10.74 -6.91
CA TYR A 9 4.94 -11.55 -5.76
C TYR A 9 6.22 -12.34 -6.03
N ARG A 10 6.95 -12.65 -4.95
CA ARG A 10 8.09 -13.56 -4.95
C ARG A 10 7.71 -14.83 -4.21
N LYS A 11 7.93 -15.98 -4.86
CA LYS A 11 7.74 -17.29 -4.25
C LYS A 11 8.94 -17.61 -3.35
N VAL A 12 8.70 -17.90 -2.07
CA VAL A 12 9.73 -18.19 -1.06
C VAL A 12 9.38 -19.45 -0.30
N GLN A 13 10.39 -20.22 0.10
CA GLN A 13 10.20 -21.36 0.98
C GLN A 13 10.44 -20.94 2.42
N ARG A 14 9.49 -21.21 3.33
CA ARG A 14 9.60 -20.87 4.76
C ARG A 14 9.14 -22.03 5.62
N THR A 15 9.63 -22.03 6.86
CA THR A 15 9.16 -22.93 7.93
C THR A 15 8.70 -22.04 9.08
N PRO A 16 7.39 -21.75 9.20
CA PRO A 16 6.87 -20.92 10.29
C PRO A 16 7.20 -21.52 11.66
N GLN A 17 7.39 -20.65 12.65
CA GLN A 17 7.64 -21.06 14.03
C GLN A 17 6.33 -21.23 14.83
N THR A 18 5.24 -20.62 14.37
CA THR A 18 3.94 -20.59 15.07
C THR A 18 2.77 -20.82 14.11
N GLY A 19 1.59 -21.12 14.65
CA GLY A 19 0.35 -21.34 13.92
C GLY A 19 0.18 -22.74 13.30
N GLU A 20 -0.87 -22.93 12.51
CA GLU A 20 -1.26 -24.22 11.90
C GLU A 20 -0.14 -24.88 11.05
N ASN A 21 0.77 -24.05 10.54
CA ASN A 21 1.87 -24.45 9.67
C ASN A 21 3.24 -24.48 10.38
N ALA A 22 3.26 -24.39 11.72
CA ALA A 22 4.50 -24.46 12.49
C ALA A 22 5.31 -25.72 12.18
N GLY A 23 6.62 -25.57 11.99
CA GLY A 23 7.55 -26.66 11.70
C GLY A 23 7.45 -27.28 10.29
N LYS A 24 6.48 -26.87 9.46
CA LYS A 24 6.27 -27.41 8.11
C LYS A 24 6.96 -26.52 7.07
N LYS A 25 7.82 -27.13 6.23
CA LYS A 25 8.48 -26.43 5.11
C LYS A 25 7.48 -26.24 3.96
N LYS A 26 6.98 -25.03 3.75
CA LYS A 26 5.97 -24.71 2.72
C LYS A 26 6.43 -23.56 1.80
N TRP A 27 5.77 -23.46 0.65
CA TRP A 27 5.94 -22.34 -0.28
C TRP A 27 4.94 -21.24 0.04
N TYR A 28 5.42 -19.99 0.03
CA TYR A 28 4.64 -18.79 0.32
C TYR A 28 4.86 -17.74 -0.77
N ALA A 29 3.85 -16.91 -1.00
CA ALA A 29 4.00 -15.68 -1.75
C ALA A 29 4.38 -14.55 -0.79
N THR A 30 5.38 -13.75 -1.15
CA THR A 30 5.70 -12.48 -0.49
C THR A 30 5.43 -11.36 -1.48
N SER A 31 4.69 -10.33 -1.05
CA SER A 31 4.44 -9.14 -1.85
C SER A 31 5.76 -8.49 -2.27
N VAL A 32 5.81 -7.99 -3.50
CA VAL A 32 6.92 -7.20 -4.01
C VAL A 32 6.41 -5.77 -4.18
N THR A 33 6.99 -4.85 -3.42
CA THR A 33 6.76 -3.42 -3.55
C THR A 33 7.75 -2.87 -4.56
N ASP A 34 7.26 -2.34 -5.67
CA ASP A 34 8.05 -1.78 -6.76
C ASP A 34 8.17 -0.25 -6.72
N ARG A 35 7.33 0.41 -5.93
CA ARG A 35 7.42 1.85 -5.65
C ARG A 35 6.92 2.17 -4.25
N GLU A 36 7.53 3.18 -3.66
CA GLU A 36 6.95 3.93 -2.55
C GLU A 36 6.39 5.24 -3.10
N VAL A 37 5.32 5.74 -2.48
CA VAL A 37 4.71 7.01 -2.84
C VAL A 37 4.69 7.85 -1.59
N ASP A 38 5.32 9.01 -1.66
CA ASP A 38 5.29 9.97 -0.56
C ASP A 38 3.90 10.64 -0.47
N PHE A 39 3.66 11.32 0.64
CA PHE A 39 2.35 11.91 0.90
C PHE A 39 1.91 12.87 -0.20
N GLU A 40 2.81 13.75 -0.66
CA GLU A 40 2.48 14.73 -1.71
C GLU A 40 2.25 14.08 -3.07
N GLY A 41 3.00 13.02 -3.40
CA GLY A 41 2.76 12.20 -4.59
C GLY A 41 1.43 11.47 -4.55
N PHE A 42 1.02 11.00 -3.36
CA PHE A 42 -0.27 10.34 -3.14
C PHE A 42 -1.44 11.33 -3.28
N VAL A 43 -1.35 12.51 -2.68
CA VAL A 43 -2.35 13.58 -2.81
C VAL A 43 -2.51 14.00 -4.27
N SER A 44 -1.39 14.16 -4.99
CA SER A 44 -1.42 14.55 -6.41
C SER A 44 -2.07 13.45 -7.25
N HIS A 45 -1.74 12.17 -7.00
CA HIS A 45 -2.35 11.05 -7.70
C HIS A 45 -3.88 10.99 -7.52
N ILE A 46 -4.40 11.25 -6.32
CA ILE A 46 -5.85 11.29 -6.08
C ILE A 46 -6.48 12.48 -6.81
N SER A 47 -5.85 13.65 -6.76
CA SER A 47 -6.34 14.85 -7.45
C SER A 47 -6.45 14.61 -8.96
N ASP A 48 -5.48 13.90 -9.54
CA ASP A 48 -5.43 13.61 -10.98
C ASP A 48 -6.40 12.50 -11.41
N HIS A 49 -6.98 11.75 -10.47
CA HIS A 49 -7.95 10.68 -10.74
C HIS A 49 -9.38 11.20 -10.99
N GLY A 50 -9.51 12.42 -11.52
CA GLY A 50 -10.79 13.07 -11.81
C GLY A 50 -11.60 13.43 -10.56
N SER A 51 -10.91 13.67 -9.44
CA SER A 51 -11.56 14.07 -8.19
C SER A 51 -12.29 15.40 -8.37
N PRO A 52 -13.54 15.55 -7.85
CA PRO A 52 -14.24 16.83 -7.83
C PRO A 52 -13.65 17.80 -6.80
N TYR A 53 -12.76 17.32 -5.93
CA TYR A 53 -12.15 18.10 -4.87
C TYR A 53 -10.79 18.66 -5.30
N SER A 54 -10.51 19.90 -4.87
CA SER A 54 -9.20 20.49 -5.09
C SER A 54 -8.11 19.68 -4.39
N ARG A 55 -6.89 19.74 -4.94
CA ARG A 55 -5.71 19.15 -4.31
C ARG A 55 -5.54 19.61 -2.85
N GLY A 56 -5.81 20.89 -2.55
CA GLY A 56 -5.73 21.43 -1.20
C GLY A 56 -6.77 20.83 -0.25
N THR A 57 -7.99 20.60 -0.73
CA THR A 57 -9.04 19.90 0.03
C THR A 57 -8.63 18.47 0.37
N ILE A 58 -8.10 17.73 -0.62
CA ILE A 58 -7.63 16.34 -0.44
C ILE A 58 -6.48 16.30 0.55
N HIS A 59 -5.53 17.23 0.41
CA HIS A 59 -4.37 17.37 1.32
C HIS A 59 -4.81 17.56 2.77
N GLY A 60 -5.68 18.54 3.02
CA GLY A 60 -6.15 18.87 4.37
C GLY A 60 -6.88 17.71 5.05
N VAL A 61 -7.77 17.02 4.33
CA VAL A 61 -8.50 15.86 4.88
C VAL A 61 -7.54 14.71 5.21
N LEU A 62 -6.55 14.44 4.35
CA LEU A 62 -5.60 13.36 4.60
C LEU A 62 -4.63 13.69 5.74
N MET A 63 -4.22 14.96 5.90
CA MET A 63 -3.42 15.39 7.05
C MET A 63 -4.20 15.25 8.36
N ASP A 64 -5.45 15.73 8.39
CA ASP A 64 -6.31 15.60 9.57
C ASP A 64 -6.50 14.13 9.97
N ALA A 65 -6.70 13.23 9.00
CA ALA A 65 -6.80 11.80 9.25
C ALA A 65 -5.49 11.18 9.79
N LEU A 66 -4.32 11.63 9.32
CA LEU A 66 -3.03 11.16 9.81
C LEU A 66 -2.75 11.65 11.23
N ASP A 67 -3.13 12.88 11.56
CA ASP A 67 -2.99 13.44 12.90
C ASP A 67 -3.80 12.63 13.93
N HIS A 68 -5.01 12.19 13.58
CA HIS A 68 -5.84 11.34 14.43
C HIS A 68 -5.36 9.89 14.58
N LEU A 69 -4.43 9.42 13.74
CA LEU A 69 -3.82 8.09 13.86
C LEU A 69 -2.61 8.07 14.81
N GLN A 70 -2.14 9.25 15.24
CA GLN A 70 -1.00 9.37 16.16
C GLN A 70 -1.41 9.35 17.64
N GLU A 71 -2.70 9.17 17.95
CA GLU A 71 -3.24 8.94 19.31
C GLU A 71 -3.01 7.49 19.80
#